data_AF-A0A7J7FGJ9-F1
#
_entry.id   AF-A0A7J7FGJ9-F1
#
_cell.length_a   1.000
_cell.length_b   1.000
_cell.length_c   1.000
_cell.angle_alpha   90.00
_cell.angle_beta   90.00
_cell.angle_gamma   90.00
#
_symmetry.space_group_name_H-M   'P 1'
#
loop_
_entity.id
_entity.type
_entity.pdbx_description
1 polymer ?
#
loop_
_entity_poly.entity_id
_entity_poly.type
_entity_poly.pdbx_seq_one_letter_code
_entity_poly.pdbx_strand_id
1 'polypeptide(L)'
;MWNPLHETDSTFVAWRRPRWLCAGALVLAAGLFILGFLFGWFIKSSNEPTNVVPRHNVKKAFLDELKAENIRKFLYNFTRIPHLAGTEQNFQLAKQIQSQWKEFGLDSVELAHYDVLLSYPNETHPNYISIIDGDGNEIFNTSLFEPPPPGYENVSDVVPPFSAFSPQGMPEGDLVYVNYARTEDFFKLERDMKINCSGKIVIARYGKIFRGNKVQNAQLAGAKGVILYSDPADYFAPGVKSYPDGWNLPGRGVQRGNILNLNGAGDPLTPGYPANEYAYRRGITEAVGLPSIPVHPIGYYDAQKFLEQVKMHIHSNNKVTRIYNVIGTLRGAVEPDRYVILGGHRDSWVFGGIDPQSGAAVVHEIVRSFGTLKKEGWRPRRTILFASWDAEEFGLLGSTEWAEENSRLLQERGVAYINADSSIEGNYTLRVDCTPLMYSLVYNLTKELQSPDNGFEGKSLYESWNEKSPSPEFSGIP
;
A
#
# COMPACT_ATOMS: atom_id res chain seq x y z
N MET A 1 38.14 81.64 23.17
CA MET A 1 39.22 82.66 23.25
C MET A 1 40.30 82.20 22.27
N TRP A 2 40.50 82.97 21.20
CA TRP A 2 41.71 83.05 20.35
C TRP A 2 42.21 81.80 19.60
N ASN A 3 42.09 81.84 18.26
CA ASN A 3 43.09 81.32 17.30
C ASN A 3 44.38 82.18 17.41
N PRO A 4 45.60 81.78 16.95
CA PRO A 4 45.86 81.04 15.69
C PRO A 4 47.14 80.12 15.59
N LEU A 5 47.23 79.42 14.44
CA LEU A 5 48.41 78.94 13.65
C LEU A 5 49.41 77.89 14.19
N HIS A 6 49.50 76.71 13.55
CA HIS A 6 50.51 76.39 12.51
C HIS A 6 50.29 75.01 11.85
N GLU A 7 50.64 74.92 10.57
CA GLU A 7 50.63 73.76 9.66
C GLU A 7 51.55 72.60 10.10
N THR A 8 51.14 71.36 9.79
CA THR A 8 52.03 70.32 9.25
C THR A 8 51.23 69.34 8.37
N ASP A 9 51.82 69.03 7.21
CA ASP A 9 51.35 68.15 6.15
C ASP A 9 50.95 66.73 6.57
N SER A 10 49.89 66.21 5.93
CA SER A 10 49.77 64.77 5.66
C SER A 10 49.11 64.54 4.30
N THR A 11 49.89 64.05 3.35
CA THR A 11 49.50 63.72 1.99
C THR A 11 48.73 62.39 1.95
N PHE A 12 47.47 62.43 1.50
CA PHE A 12 46.69 61.23 1.15
C PHE A 12 47.07 60.77 -0.27
N VAL A 13 47.71 59.60 -0.39
CA VAL A 13 47.95 58.94 -1.67
C VAL A 13 46.71 58.17 -2.09
N ALA A 14 45.99 58.68 -3.09
CA ALA A 14 44.89 57.99 -3.75
C ALA A 14 45.43 56.88 -4.67
N TRP A 15 45.23 55.62 -4.29
CA TRP A 15 45.49 54.46 -5.16
C TRP A 15 44.49 54.44 -6.33
N ARG A 16 44.96 54.84 -7.52
CA ARG A 16 44.25 54.57 -8.78
C ARG A 16 44.26 53.08 -9.07
N ARG A 17 43.11 52.40 -8.91
CA ARG A 17 42.91 51.03 -9.40
C ARG A 17 43.03 51.02 -10.94
N PRO A 18 43.83 50.13 -11.56
CA PRO A 18 43.99 50.10 -13.01
C PRO A 18 42.69 49.62 -13.67
N ARG A 19 42.02 50.49 -14.43
CA ARG A 19 40.79 50.19 -15.21
C ARG A 19 40.98 49.00 -16.17
N TRP A 20 42.22 48.66 -16.49
CA TRP A 20 42.62 47.56 -17.35
C TRP A 20 42.42 46.17 -16.72
N LEU A 21 42.50 46.05 -15.39
CA LEU A 21 42.24 44.78 -14.69
C LEU A 21 40.75 44.42 -14.70
N CYS A 22 39.86 45.41 -14.58
CA CYS A 22 38.41 45.19 -14.69
C CYS A 22 37.99 44.87 -16.13
N ALA A 23 38.60 45.51 -17.13
CA ALA A 23 38.36 45.20 -18.53
C ALA A 23 38.82 43.78 -18.89
N GLY A 24 40.00 43.37 -18.41
CA GLY A 24 40.50 42.00 -18.59
C GLY A 24 39.60 40.95 -17.94
N ALA A 25 39.12 41.20 -16.72
CA ALA A 25 38.19 40.31 -16.03
C ALA A 25 36.83 40.16 -16.75
N LEU A 26 36.30 41.25 -17.33
CA LEU A 26 35.06 41.23 -18.09
C LEU A 26 35.19 40.43 -19.40
N VAL A 27 36.33 40.56 -20.10
CA VAL A 27 36.60 39.79 -21.32
C VAL A 27 36.75 38.31 -21.00
N LEU A 28 37.40 37.97 -19.88
CA LEU A 28 37.56 36.58 -19.42
C LEU A 28 36.22 35.97 -19.00
N ALA A 29 35.37 36.72 -18.29
CA ALA A 29 34.03 36.29 -17.92
C ALA A 29 33.12 36.09 -19.14
N ALA A 30 33.18 37.00 -20.12
CA ALA A 30 32.45 36.85 -21.38
C ALA A 30 32.96 35.64 -22.19
N GLY A 31 34.27 35.42 -22.22
CA GLY A 31 34.89 34.26 -22.85
C GLY A 31 34.43 32.94 -22.21
N LEU A 32 34.44 32.85 -20.87
CA LEU A 32 33.95 31.68 -20.14
C LEU A 32 32.45 31.47 -20.31
N PHE A 33 31.66 32.54 -20.39
CA PHE A 33 30.22 32.45 -20.65
C PHE A 33 29.93 31.93 -22.06
N ILE A 34 30.65 32.41 -23.08
CA ILE A 34 30.53 31.92 -24.46
C ILE A 34 31.00 30.46 -24.54
N LEU A 35 32.10 30.11 -23.86
CA LEU A 35 32.60 28.74 -23.84
C LEU A 35 31.61 27.80 -23.15
N GLY A 36 31.02 28.20 -22.03
CA GLY A 36 29.98 27.47 -21.33
C GLY A 36 28.69 27.35 -22.14
N PHE A 37 28.32 28.39 -22.89
CA PHE A 37 27.20 28.37 -23.82
C PHE A 37 27.44 27.42 -24.98
N LEU A 38 28.64 27.43 -25.57
CA LEU A 38 29.02 26.50 -26.64
C LEU A 38 29.09 25.06 -26.12
N PHE A 39 29.68 24.83 -24.94
CA PHE A 39 29.66 23.52 -24.29
C PHE A 39 28.23 23.06 -24.01
N GLY A 40 27.35 23.93 -23.50
CA GLY A 40 25.93 23.60 -23.31
C GLY A 40 25.18 23.37 -24.63
N TRP A 41 25.54 24.07 -25.70
CA TRP A 41 24.96 23.93 -27.03
C TRP A 41 25.39 22.63 -27.72
N PHE A 42 26.64 22.20 -27.53
CA PHE A 42 27.20 20.98 -28.10
C PHE A 42 27.01 19.72 -27.21
N ILE A 43 26.84 19.88 -25.88
CA ILE A 43 26.43 18.83 -24.94
C ILE A 43 24.90 18.63 -24.96
N LYS A 44 24.15 19.52 -25.61
CA LYS A 44 22.78 19.20 -26.01
C LYS A 44 22.88 17.99 -26.93
N SER A 45 22.67 16.80 -26.34
CA SER A 45 22.54 15.53 -27.02
C SER A 45 21.79 15.82 -28.29
N SER A 46 22.41 15.53 -29.43
CA SER A 46 21.68 15.46 -30.69
C SER A 46 20.43 14.67 -30.39
N ASN A 47 19.28 15.35 -30.35
CA ASN A 47 18.02 14.69 -30.58
C ASN A 47 18.13 14.25 -32.04
N GLU A 48 18.81 13.13 -32.27
CA GLU A 48 18.42 12.30 -33.39
C GLU A 48 16.92 12.13 -33.19
N PRO A 49 16.09 12.57 -34.14
CA PRO A 49 14.71 12.18 -34.11
C PRO A 49 14.76 10.67 -34.14
N THR A 50 14.45 10.03 -33.01
CA THR A 50 14.05 8.63 -33.06
C THR A 50 12.95 8.64 -34.10
N ASN A 51 13.18 7.96 -35.23
CA ASN A 51 12.15 7.73 -36.21
C ASN A 51 11.08 6.94 -35.47
N VAL A 52 10.12 7.66 -34.87
CA VAL A 52 8.93 7.09 -34.28
C VAL A 52 8.13 6.64 -35.48
N VAL A 53 8.45 5.44 -35.96
CA VAL A 53 7.64 4.76 -36.97
C VAL A 53 6.23 4.73 -36.38
N PRO A 54 5.24 5.35 -37.03
CA PRO A 54 3.86 5.27 -36.57
C PRO A 54 3.43 3.81 -36.69
N ARG A 55 3.59 3.04 -35.62
CA ARG A 55 3.07 1.68 -35.59
C ARG A 55 1.56 1.82 -35.56
N HIS A 56 0.91 1.41 -36.65
CA HIS A 56 -0.54 1.27 -36.66
C HIS A 56 -0.93 0.34 -35.50
N ASN A 57 -1.71 0.90 -34.57
CA ASN A 57 -2.37 0.22 -33.45
C ASN A 57 -1.45 -0.32 -32.32
N VAL A 58 -0.59 0.53 -31.74
CA VAL A 58 0.22 0.21 -30.54
C VAL A 58 -0.61 -0.37 -29.38
N LYS A 59 -1.85 0.12 -29.18
CA LYS A 59 -2.76 -0.40 -28.17
C LYS A 59 -3.03 -1.89 -28.37
N LYS A 60 -3.32 -2.31 -29.60
CA LYS A 60 -3.52 -3.72 -29.92
C LYS A 60 -2.24 -4.53 -29.69
N ALA A 61 -1.08 -4.04 -30.13
CA ALA A 61 0.19 -4.74 -29.90
C ALA A 61 0.49 -4.92 -28.40
N PHE A 62 0.21 -3.90 -27.57
CA PHE A 62 0.32 -3.99 -26.12
C PHE A 62 -0.59 -5.07 -25.53
N LEU A 63 -1.88 -5.05 -25.91
CA LEU A 63 -2.89 -5.97 -25.38
C LEU A 63 -2.65 -7.42 -25.84
N ASP A 64 -2.36 -7.62 -27.14
CA ASP A 64 -2.10 -8.93 -27.73
C ASP A 64 -0.86 -9.58 -27.09
N GLU A 65 0.09 -8.79 -26.59
CA GLU A 65 1.30 -9.28 -25.93
C GLU A 65 1.05 -9.80 -24.50
N LEU A 66 -0.03 -9.39 -23.83
CA LEU A 66 -0.37 -9.85 -22.48
C LEU A 66 -0.85 -11.31 -22.52
N LYS A 67 -0.19 -12.20 -21.76
CA LYS A 67 -0.52 -13.64 -21.74
C LYS A 67 -0.96 -14.11 -20.35
N ALA A 68 -2.10 -14.79 -20.28
CA ALA A 68 -2.61 -15.39 -19.05
C ALA A 68 -1.63 -16.38 -18.42
N GLU A 69 -0.91 -17.16 -19.22
CA GLU A 69 0.11 -18.10 -18.72
C GLU A 69 1.29 -17.41 -18.03
N ASN A 70 1.65 -16.20 -18.46
CA ASN A 70 2.68 -15.41 -17.78
C ASN A 70 2.19 -14.93 -16.42
N ILE A 71 0.95 -14.39 -16.36
CA ILE A 71 0.33 -13.95 -15.11
C ILE A 71 0.26 -15.13 -14.13
N ARG A 72 -0.19 -16.32 -14.60
CA ARG A 72 -0.21 -17.55 -13.81
C ARG A 72 1.18 -17.92 -13.26
N LYS A 73 2.22 -17.83 -14.10
CA LYS A 73 3.60 -18.12 -13.70
C LYS A 73 4.13 -17.11 -12.69
N PHE A 74 3.85 -15.82 -12.86
CA PHE A 74 4.25 -14.78 -11.90
C PHE A 74 3.55 -14.96 -10.57
N LEU A 75 2.22 -15.19 -10.59
CA LEU A 75 1.44 -15.47 -9.39
C LEU A 75 2.04 -16.66 -8.63
N TYR A 76 2.24 -17.79 -9.32
CA TYR A 76 2.85 -18.98 -8.71
C TYR A 76 4.22 -18.69 -8.09
N ASN A 77 5.05 -17.86 -8.73
CA ASN A 77 6.37 -17.53 -8.22
C ASN A 77 6.28 -16.66 -6.96
N PHE A 78 5.40 -15.66 -6.96
CA PHE A 78 5.31 -14.71 -5.86
C PHE A 78 4.64 -15.29 -4.61
N THR A 79 3.77 -16.30 -4.75
CA THR A 79 3.01 -16.86 -3.63
C THR A 79 3.68 -18.04 -2.92
N ARG A 80 4.94 -18.37 -3.24
CA ARG A 80 5.59 -19.59 -2.72
C ARG A 80 5.99 -19.50 -1.25
N ILE A 81 6.28 -18.29 -0.79
CA ILE A 81 6.88 -18.03 0.52
C ILE A 81 6.14 -16.84 1.14
N PRO A 82 5.90 -16.83 2.46
CA PRO A 82 5.33 -15.66 3.10
C PRO A 82 6.20 -14.42 2.90
N HIS A 83 5.57 -13.29 2.57
CA HIS A 83 6.28 -12.04 2.27
C HIS A 83 5.62 -10.86 3.01
N LEU A 84 5.61 -10.94 4.33
CA LEU A 84 5.15 -9.88 5.23
C LEU A 84 6.04 -8.64 5.12
N ALA A 85 5.44 -7.44 5.22
CA ALA A 85 6.17 -6.19 5.15
C ALA A 85 7.35 -6.17 6.14
N GLY A 86 8.49 -5.59 5.72
CA GLY A 86 9.70 -5.50 6.54
C GLY A 86 10.48 -6.81 6.78
N THR A 87 10.02 -7.94 6.25
CA THR A 87 10.76 -9.22 6.31
C THR A 87 11.83 -9.33 5.22
N GLU A 88 12.81 -10.22 5.45
CA GLU A 88 13.85 -10.52 4.46
C GLU A 88 13.25 -11.09 3.16
N GLN A 89 12.25 -11.96 3.26
CA GLN A 89 11.58 -12.59 2.13
C GLN A 89 10.90 -11.54 1.24
N ASN A 90 10.22 -10.57 1.85
CA ASN A 90 9.61 -9.47 1.09
C ASN A 90 10.66 -8.55 0.44
N PHE A 91 11.81 -8.33 1.09
CA PHE A 91 12.93 -7.60 0.49
C PHE A 91 13.56 -8.35 -0.69
N GLN A 92 13.69 -9.67 -0.60
CA GLN A 92 14.17 -10.50 -1.71
C GLN A 92 13.19 -10.46 -2.89
N LEU A 93 11.89 -10.47 -2.64
CA LEU A 93 10.88 -10.28 -3.69
C LEU A 93 10.99 -8.88 -4.32
N ALA A 94 11.25 -7.83 -3.53
CA ALA A 94 11.50 -6.48 -4.04
C ALA A 94 12.72 -6.44 -4.99
N LYS A 95 13.83 -7.08 -4.60
CA LYS A 95 15.03 -7.20 -5.45
C LYS A 95 14.75 -8.01 -6.72
N GLN A 96 13.97 -9.08 -6.61
CA GLN A 96 13.57 -9.89 -7.75
C GLN A 96 12.78 -9.04 -8.75
N ILE A 97 11.75 -8.32 -8.29
CA ILE A 97 10.94 -7.43 -9.13
C ILE A 97 11.83 -6.34 -9.75
N GLN A 98 12.72 -5.73 -8.96
CA GLN A 98 13.67 -4.73 -9.47
C GLN A 98 14.52 -5.29 -10.62
N SER A 99 15.07 -6.49 -10.45
CA SER A 99 15.90 -7.15 -11.47
C SER A 99 15.10 -7.46 -12.73
N GLN A 100 13.90 -8.04 -12.58
CA GLN A 100 13.03 -8.40 -13.70
C GLN A 100 12.57 -7.17 -14.47
N TRP A 101 12.23 -6.07 -13.81
CA TRP A 101 11.84 -4.83 -14.47
C TRP A 101 12.99 -4.19 -15.25
N LYS A 102 14.24 -4.31 -14.77
CA LYS A 102 15.43 -3.92 -15.55
C LYS A 102 15.57 -4.78 -16.79
N GLU A 103 15.38 -6.10 -16.67
CA GLU A 103 15.46 -7.06 -17.78
C GLU A 103 14.34 -6.84 -18.82
N PHE A 104 13.12 -6.54 -18.37
CA PHE A 104 12.01 -6.17 -19.25
C PHE A 104 12.32 -4.91 -20.05
N GLY A 105 13.16 -4.03 -19.50
CA GLY A 105 13.77 -2.93 -20.21
C GLY A 105 13.26 -1.58 -19.75
N LEU A 106 12.84 -1.39 -18.50
CA LEU A 106 12.57 -0.04 -17.98
C LEU A 106 13.84 0.83 -18.02
N ASP A 107 13.68 2.16 -18.12
CA ASP A 107 14.82 3.08 -18.20
C ASP A 107 15.59 3.21 -16.89
N SER A 108 14.86 3.22 -15.77
CA SER A 108 15.43 3.13 -14.42
C SER A 108 14.54 2.27 -13.55
N VAL A 109 15.14 1.56 -12.59
CA VAL A 109 14.42 0.80 -11.55
C VAL A 109 15.19 0.87 -10.24
N GLU A 110 14.60 1.50 -9.24
CA GLU A 110 15.23 1.84 -7.97
C GLU A 110 14.41 1.31 -6.79
N LEU A 111 15.07 1.15 -5.64
CA LEU A 111 14.38 0.87 -4.38
C LEU A 111 14.29 2.16 -3.59
N ALA A 112 13.07 2.66 -3.38
CA ALA A 112 12.80 3.74 -2.45
C ALA A 112 12.48 3.12 -1.09
N HIS A 113 13.18 3.50 -0.04
CA HIS A 113 13.05 2.89 1.28
C HIS A 113 12.72 3.93 2.35
N TYR A 114 11.97 3.48 3.35
CA TYR A 114 11.54 4.27 4.50
C TYR A 114 11.66 3.42 5.76
N ASP A 115 11.90 4.05 6.90
CA ASP A 115 11.99 3.40 8.21
C ASP A 115 10.73 3.75 9.01
N VAL A 116 9.70 2.90 8.86
CA VAL A 116 8.33 3.09 9.35
C VAL A 116 8.02 2.23 10.57
N LEU A 117 7.03 2.60 11.36
CA LEU A 117 6.54 1.80 12.47
C LEU A 117 5.71 0.62 11.97
N LEU A 118 6.23 -0.59 12.14
CA LEU A 118 5.50 -1.84 11.92
C LEU A 118 5.19 -2.52 13.26
N SER A 119 4.43 -3.62 13.21
CA SER A 119 4.00 -4.36 14.40
C SER A 119 4.02 -5.87 14.14
N TYR A 120 4.55 -6.64 15.07
CA TYR A 120 4.64 -8.10 14.94
C TYR A 120 4.30 -8.79 16.27
N PRO A 121 3.72 -10.01 16.25
CA PRO A 121 3.58 -10.82 17.46
C PRO A 121 4.96 -11.23 18.00
N ASN A 122 5.07 -11.43 19.32
CA ASN A 122 6.29 -11.96 19.93
C ASN A 122 6.35 -13.48 19.71
N GLU A 123 7.45 -13.95 19.13
CA GLU A 123 7.66 -15.38 18.83
C GLU A 123 7.78 -16.24 20.09
N THR A 124 8.33 -15.70 21.18
CA THR A 124 8.53 -16.43 22.45
C THR A 124 7.27 -16.42 23.32
N HIS A 125 6.43 -15.40 23.19
CA HIS A 125 5.18 -15.26 23.94
C HIS A 125 4.01 -15.09 22.97
N PRO A 126 3.45 -16.20 22.47
CA PRO A 126 2.35 -16.16 21.51
C PRO A 126 1.12 -15.43 22.05
N ASN A 127 0.40 -14.79 21.14
CA ASN A 127 -0.89 -14.19 21.46
C ASN A 127 -1.97 -15.27 21.54
N TYR A 128 -2.85 -15.19 22.53
CA TYR A 128 -4.03 -16.05 22.61
C TYR A 128 -5.12 -15.43 23.50
N ILE A 129 -6.30 -16.05 23.51
CA ILE A 129 -7.38 -15.74 24.44
C ILE A 129 -7.70 -17.02 25.21
N SER A 130 -7.94 -16.89 26.50
CA SER A 130 -8.39 -17.97 27.37
C SER A 130 -9.78 -17.68 27.94
N ILE A 131 -10.58 -18.73 28.13
CA ILE A 131 -11.73 -18.71 29.04
C ILE A 131 -11.20 -19.09 30.40
N ILE A 132 -11.61 -18.35 31.43
CA ILE A 132 -11.21 -18.61 32.81
C ILE A 132 -12.41 -18.99 33.67
N ASP A 133 -12.18 -19.86 34.65
CA ASP A 133 -13.18 -20.18 35.68
C ASP A 133 -13.20 -19.13 36.81
N GLY A 134 -14.10 -19.32 37.78
CA GLY A 134 -14.24 -18.42 38.94
C GLY A 134 -13.04 -18.40 39.89
N ASP A 135 -12.13 -19.38 39.78
CA ASP A 135 -10.88 -19.45 40.53
C ASP A 135 -9.69 -18.86 39.74
N GLY A 136 -9.93 -18.42 38.48
CA GLY A 136 -8.94 -17.83 37.59
C GLY A 136 -8.11 -18.83 36.78
N ASN A 137 -8.51 -20.11 36.73
CA ASN A 137 -7.82 -21.12 35.94
C ASN A 137 -8.26 -21.09 34.48
N GLU A 138 -7.32 -21.28 33.55
CA GLU A 138 -7.63 -21.38 32.12
C GLU A 138 -8.30 -22.74 31.81
N ILE A 139 -9.56 -22.71 31.34
CA ILE A 139 -10.33 -23.91 30.97
C ILE A 139 -10.37 -24.16 29.46
N PHE A 140 -10.08 -23.13 28.66
CA PHE A 140 -9.99 -23.23 27.21
C PHE A 140 -9.05 -22.14 26.67
N ASN A 141 -8.17 -22.49 25.73
CA ASN A 141 -7.28 -21.55 25.04
C ASN A 141 -7.53 -21.59 23.53
N THR A 142 -7.54 -20.43 22.89
CA THR A 142 -7.66 -20.32 21.43
C THR A 142 -6.46 -20.92 20.71
N SER A 143 -6.66 -21.23 19.44
CA SER A 143 -5.58 -21.70 18.56
C SER A 143 -4.46 -20.65 18.47
N LEU A 144 -3.20 -21.08 18.60
CA LEU A 144 -2.03 -20.19 18.48
C LEU A 144 -1.66 -19.87 17.02
N PHE A 145 -2.03 -20.76 16.10
CA PHE A 145 -1.71 -20.69 14.67
C PHE A 145 -2.82 -21.37 13.86
N GLU A 146 -2.99 -20.97 12.59
CA GLU A 146 -3.79 -21.75 11.66
C GLU A 146 -3.10 -23.06 11.28
N PRO A 147 -3.87 -24.12 10.98
CA PRO A 147 -3.28 -25.29 10.33
C PRO A 147 -2.67 -24.88 8.98
N PRO A 148 -1.45 -25.34 8.66
CA PRO A 148 -0.82 -25.02 7.37
C PRO A 148 -1.70 -25.56 6.23
N PRO A 149 -1.88 -24.79 5.15
CA PRO A 149 -2.61 -25.27 3.98
C PRO A 149 -1.86 -26.41 3.28
N PRO A 150 -2.54 -27.30 2.55
CA PRO A 150 -1.88 -28.39 1.83
C PRO A 150 -0.80 -27.90 0.87
N GLY A 151 0.36 -28.55 0.89
CA GLY A 151 1.54 -28.19 0.09
C GLY A 151 2.45 -27.14 0.75
N TYR A 152 2.07 -26.60 1.91
CA TYR A 152 2.86 -25.62 2.68
C TYR A 152 3.26 -26.13 4.06
N GLU A 153 3.22 -27.45 4.28
CA GLU A 153 3.48 -28.08 5.58
C GLU A 153 4.89 -27.80 6.12
N ASN A 154 5.85 -27.53 5.24
CA ASN A 154 7.26 -27.28 5.58
C ASN A 154 7.63 -25.78 5.59
N VAL A 155 6.66 -24.86 5.51
CA VAL A 155 6.93 -23.42 5.55
C VAL A 155 6.98 -22.94 7.00
N SER A 156 8.12 -22.43 7.45
CA SER A 156 8.39 -22.08 8.86
C SER A 156 8.03 -20.63 9.26
N ASP A 157 7.78 -19.75 8.30
CA ASP A 157 7.76 -18.29 8.53
C ASP A 157 6.35 -17.68 8.41
N VAL A 158 5.30 -18.49 8.65
CA VAL A 158 3.92 -18.00 8.68
C VAL A 158 3.69 -17.27 9.99
N VAL A 159 3.54 -15.94 9.91
CA VAL A 159 3.23 -15.12 11.10
C VAL A 159 1.91 -15.59 11.72
N PRO A 160 1.81 -15.85 13.04
CA PRO A 160 0.55 -16.19 13.70
C PRO A 160 -0.55 -15.14 13.50
N PRO A 161 -1.84 -15.47 13.68
CA PRO A 161 -2.90 -14.48 13.67
C PRO A 161 -2.67 -13.38 14.70
N PHE A 162 -2.80 -12.13 14.28
CA PHE A 162 -2.76 -10.99 15.18
C PHE A 162 -3.42 -9.76 14.55
N SER A 163 -3.80 -8.80 15.38
CA SER A 163 -4.20 -7.47 14.95
C SER A 163 -2.99 -6.55 15.08
N ALA A 164 -2.43 -6.12 13.96
CA ALA A 164 -1.22 -5.29 13.97
C ALA A 164 -1.49 -3.95 14.66
N PHE A 165 -0.51 -3.49 15.44
CA PHE A 165 -0.55 -2.31 16.31
C PHE A 165 -1.41 -2.44 17.58
N SER A 166 -1.94 -3.63 17.88
CA SER A 166 -2.56 -3.87 19.18
C SER A 166 -1.55 -3.60 20.31
N PRO A 167 -1.91 -2.81 21.34
CA PRO A 167 -1.07 -2.67 22.52
C PRO A 167 -0.97 -3.99 23.26
N GLN A 168 0.11 -4.13 24.02
CA GLN A 168 0.29 -5.25 24.94
C GLN A 168 -0.70 -5.16 26.09
N GLY A 169 -1.09 -6.32 26.61
CA GLY A 169 -1.90 -6.38 27.81
C GLY A 169 -2.49 -7.76 28.04
N MET A 170 -2.86 -7.99 29.30
CA MET A 170 -3.56 -9.19 29.72
C MET A 170 -4.88 -8.86 30.43
N PRO A 171 -5.81 -8.12 29.79
CA PRO A 171 -7.08 -7.78 30.40
C PRO A 171 -7.93 -9.04 30.60
N GLU A 172 -8.64 -9.07 31.71
CA GLU A 172 -9.55 -10.14 32.09
C GLU A 172 -10.93 -9.54 32.38
N GLY A 173 -12.01 -10.06 31.81
CA GLY A 173 -13.35 -9.65 32.20
C GLY A 173 -14.46 -10.31 31.41
N ASP A 174 -15.70 -9.98 31.80
CA ASP A 174 -16.89 -10.52 31.13
C ASP A 174 -16.92 -10.11 29.66
N LEU A 175 -17.46 -11.02 28.86
CA LEU A 175 -17.59 -10.85 27.43
C LEU A 175 -18.94 -10.21 27.05
N VAL A 176 -18.90 -9.21 26.17
CA VAL A 176 -20.10 -8.60 25.58
C VAL A 176 -20.04 -8.74 24.05
N TYR A 177 -21.06 -9.36 23.46
CA TYR A 177 -21.18 -9.41 22.01
C TYR A 177 -21.72 -8.08 21.46
N VAL A 178 -21.00 -7.48 20.51
CA VAL A 178 -21.29 -6.14 19.98
C VAL A 178 -21.59 -6.11 18.49
N ASN A 179 -22.09 -7.21 17.94
CA ASN A 179 -22.45 -7.30 16.52
C ASN A 179 -21.24 -6.94 15.62
N TYR A 180 -21.36 -5.96 14.72
CA TYR A 180 -20.26 -5.51 13.87
C TYR A 180 -19.44 -4.36 14.49
N ALA A 181 -19.67 -4.02 15.77
CA ALA A 181 -19.02 -2.91 16.47
C ALA A 181 -19.15 -1.55 15.74
N ARG A 182 -20.28 -1.34 15.03
CA ARG A 182 -20.60 -0.04 14.44
C ARG A 182 -21.09 0.92 15.50
N THR A 183 -21.08 2.20 15.19
CA THR A 183 -21.56 3.25 16.09
C THR A 183 -23.00 2.96 16.57
N GLU A 184 -23.87 2.53 15.66
CA GLU A 184 -25.25 2.13 15.96
C GLU A 184 -25.37 0.86 16.81
N ASP A 185 -24.40 -0.06 16.75
CA ASP A 185 -24.42 -1.28 17.56
C ASP A 185 -24.16 -0.93 19.03
N PHE A 186 -23.19 -0.04 19.30
CA PHE A 186 -22.93 0.46 20.65
C PHE A 186 -24.05 1.34 21.19
N PHE A 187 -24.64 2.22 20.36
CA PHE A 187 -25.81 2.99 20.77
C PHE A 187 -26.99 2.10 21.15
N LYS A 188 -27.24 1.02 20.39
CA LYS A 188 -28.31 0.07 20.71
C LYS A 188 -28.05 -0.66 22.03
N LEU A 189 -26.82 -1.12 22.26
CA LEU A 189 -26.44 -1.77 23.52
C LEU A 189 -26.67 -0.86 24.73
N GLU A 190 -26.16 0.36 24.67
CA GLU A 190 -26.23 1.32 25.78
C GLU A 190 -27.66 1.83 25.99
N ARG A 191 -28.31 2.30 24.93
CA ARG A 191 -29.57 3.05 25.02
C ARG A 191 -30.79 2.14 25.13
N ASP A 192 -30.83 1.06 24.36
CA ASP A 192 -32.01 0.21 24.24
C ASP A 192 -31.90 -1.02 25.14
N MET A 193 -30.73 -1.67 25.15
CA MET A 193 -30.50 -2.91 25.89
C MET A 193 -29.97 -2.69 27.32
N LYS A 194 -29.57 -1.46 27.65
CA LYS A 194 -29.00 -1.08 28.95
C LYS A 194 -27.75 -1.90 29.34
N ILE A 195 -26.97 -2.31 28.34
CA ILE A 195 -25.71 -3.03 28.51
C ILE A 195 -24.55 -2.03 28.52
N ASN A 196 -23.76 -2.04 29.60
CA ASN A 196 -22.56 -1.21 29.74
C ASN A 196 -21.31 -2.00 29.34
N CYS A 197 -20.57 -1.50 28.35
CA CYS A 197 -19.31 -2.11 27.88
C CYS A 197 -18.08 -1.66 28.68
N SER A 198 -18.22 -0.67 29.58
CA SER A 198 -17.14 -0.14 30.39
C SER A 198 -16.47 -1.23 31.24
N GLY A 199 -15.16 -1.41 31.05
CA GLY A 199 -14.38 -2.42 31.75
C GLY A 199 -14.66 -3.87 31.34
N LYS A 200 -15.39 -4.09 30.24
CA LYS A 200 -15.67 -5.41 29.65
C LYS A 200 -14.75 -5.70 28.46
N ILE A 201 -14.61 -6.97 28.12
CA ILE A 201 -14.03 -7.38 26.84
C ILE A 201 -15.18 -7.51 25.85
N VAL A 202 -15.05 -6.91 24.68
CA VAL A 202 -16.09 -7.00 23.64
C VAL A 202 -15.68 -7.98 22.55
N ILE A 203 -16.63 -8.77 22.06
CA ILE A 203 -16.45 -9.61 20.86
C ILE A 203 -17.31 -9.08 19.72
N ALA A 204 -16.68 -8.86 18.57
CA ALA A 204 -17.32 -8.34 17.38
C ALA A 204 -16.99 -9.18 16.15
N ARG A 205 -17.95 -9.33 15.24
CA ARG A 205 -17.70 -9.91 13.93
C ARG A 205 -17.05 -8.91 12.98
N TYR A 206 -16.15 -9.40 12.13
CA TYR A 206 -15.64 -8.66 10.97
C TYR A 206 -16.77 -8.28 9.99
N GLY A 207 -16.50 -7.34 9.08
CA GLY A 207 -17.44 -6.87 8.05
C GLY A 207 -18.10 -5.52 8.35
N LYS A 208 -18.82 -5.00 7.34
CA LYS A 208 -19.56 -3.71 7.32
C LYS A 208 -18.71 -2.44 7.42
N ILE A 209 -17.84 -2.34 8.41
CA ILE A 209 -16.93 -1.21 8.61
C ILE A 209 -15.49 -1.69 8.76
N PHE A 210 -14.54 -0.81 8.48
CA PHE A 210 -13.12 -1.09 8.66
C PHE A 210 -12.81 -1.43 10.13
N ARG A 211 -11.90 -2.39 10.34
CA ARG A 211 -11.60 -2.96 11.66
C ARG A 211 -11.03 -1.95 12.66
N GLY A 212 -10.26 -0.96 12.21
CA GLY A 212 -9.80 0.13 13.07
C GLY A 212 -10.96 0.94 13.68
N ASN A 213 -12.05 1.15 12.94
CA ASN A 213 -13.23 1.84 13.48
C ASN A 213 -13.97 1.00 14.53
N LYS A 214 -14.00 -0.34 14.38
CA LYS A 214 -14.56 -1.24 15.40
C LYS A 214 -13.85 -1.05 16.74
N VAL A 215 -12.51 -0.99 16.70
CA VAL A 215 -11.67 -0.80 17.88
C VAL A 215 -11.86 0.59 18.47
N GLN A 216 -11.87 1.64 17.64
CA GLN A 216 -12.15 3.00 18.10
C GLN A 216 -13.50 3.12 18.79
N ASN A 217 -14.56 2.53 18.22
CA ASN A 217 -15.89 2.55 18.82
C ASN A 217 -15.91 1.79 20.16
N ALA A 218 -15.21 0.65 20.25
CA ALA A 218 -15.07 -0.10 21.50
C ALA A 218 -14.34 0.70 22.59
N GLN A 219 -13.27 1.43 22.24
CA GLN A 219 -12.57 2.33 23.15
C GLN A 219 -13.50 3.43 23.68
N LEU A 220 -14.28 4.06 22.79
CA LEU A 220 -15.26 5.08 23.17
C LEU A 220 -16.37 4.53 24.08
N ALA A 221 -16.74 3.26 23.90
CA ALA A 221 -17.69 2.55 24.77
C ALA A 221 -17.07 2.06 26.10
N GLY A 222 -15.79 2.35 26.36
CA GLY A 222 -15.09 1.98 27.60
C GLY A 222 -14.64 0.52 27.68
N ALA A 223 -14.67 -0.23 26.57
CA ALA A 223 -14.15 -1.59 26.55
C ALA A 223 -12.66 -1.61 26.92
N LYS A 224 -12.20 -2.69 27.56
CA LYS A 224 -10.79 -2.88 27.93
C LYS A 224 -10.03 -3.88 27.06
N GLY A 225 -10.72 -4.50 26.10
CA GLY A 225 -10.16 -5.42 25.12
C GLY A 225 -11.17 -5.77 24.04
N VAL A 226 -10.71 -6.14 22.85
CA VAL A 226 -11.55 -6.45 21.68
C VAL A 226 -11.15 -7.78 21.06
N ILE A 227 -12.13 -8.66 20.86
CA ILE A 227 -11.98 -9.91 20.12
C ILE A 227 -12.69 -9.73 18.78
N LEU A 228 -11.98 -9.99 17.67
CA LEU A 228 -12.56 -9.94 16.33
C LEU A 228 -12.65 -11.36 15.75
N TYR A 229 -13.75 -11.71 15.10
CA TYR A 229 -13.88 -13.02 14.46
C TYR A 229 -14.61 -12.94 13.12
N SER A 230 -14.32 -13.89 12.23
CA SER A 230 -14.97 -13.99 10.91
C SER A 230 -16.19 -14.89 11.00
N ASP A 231 -17.38 -14.30 11.17
CA ASP A 231 -18.63 -15.04 11.29
C ASP A 231 -18.99 -15.75 9.96
N PRO A 232 -19.37 -17.04 9.97
CA PRO A 232 -19.84 -17.73 8.77
C PRO A 232 -21.02 -17.05 8.08
N ALA A 233 -21.85 -16.27 8.78
CA ALA A 233 -22.92 -15.50 8.15
C ALA A 233 -22.42 -14.48 7.12
N ASP A 234 -21.17 -14.03 7.25
CA ASP A 234 -20.55 -13.01 6.38
C ASP A 234 -19.44 -13.58 5.48
N TYR A 235 -18.78 -14.66 5.91
CA TYR A 235 -17.57 -15.19 5.26
C TYR A 235 -17.69 -16.65 4.80
N PHE A 236 -18.92 -17.19 4.73
CA PHE A 236 -19.17 -18.55 4.26
C PHE A 236 -20.28 -18.56 3.20
N ALA A 237 -19.90 -18.80 1.95
CA ALA A 237 -20.81 -18.94 0.83
C ALA A 237 -21.66 -20.22 0.94
N PRO A 238 -22.99 -20.13 0.80
CA PRO A 238 -23.87 -21.30 0.89
C PRO A 238 -23.51 -22.39 -0.13
N GLY A 239 -23.51 -23.65 0.32
CA GLY A 239 -23.29 -24.82 -0.55
C GLY A 239 -21.84 -25.09 -0.96
N VAL A 240 -20.87 -24.31 -0.46
CA VAL A 240 -19.45 -24.47 -0.78
C VAL A 240 -18.68 -25.01 0.44
N LYS A 241 -17.74 -25.94 0.19
CA LYS A 241 -16.88 -26.49 1.24
C LYS A 241 -15.80 -25.49 1.67
N SER A 242 -15.33 -25.59 2.90
CA SER A 242 -14.13 -24.87 3.32
C SER A 242 -12.89 -25.35 2.56
N TYR A 243 -11.91 -24.47 2.43
CA TYR A 243 -10.57 -24.84 1.98
C TYR A 243 -10.02 -26.00 2.84
N PRO A 244 -9.38 -27.04 2.23
CA PRO A 244 -8.89 -27.10 0.85
C PRO A 244 -9.87 -27.64 -0.20
N ASP A 245 -10.99 -28.22 0.19
CA ASP A 245 -11.93 -28.88 -0.74
C ASP A 245 -12.92 -27.90 -1.41
N GLY A 246 -12.88 -26.64 -1.02
CA GLY A 246 -13.59 -25.53 -1.64
C GLY A 246 -12.93 -24.21 -1.30
N TRP A 247 -13.63 -23.09 -1.49
CA TRP A 247 -13.08 -21.75 -1.33
C TRP A 247 -13.62 -21.00 -0.10
N ASN A 248 -14.46 -21.65 0.72
CA ASN A 248 -14.91 -21.03 1.96
C ASN A 248 -13.81 -20.99 3.02
N LEU A 249 -13.96 -20.02 3.93
CA LEU A 249 -13.11 -19.90 5.11
C LEU A 249 -13.19 -21.18 5.96
N PRO A 250 -12.06 -21.80 6.33
CA PRO A 250 -12.03 -22.88 7.33
C PRO A 250 -12.31 -22.38 8.74
N GLY A 251 -12.81 -23.23 9.63
CA GLY A 251 -13.18 -22.85 11.01
C GLY A 251 -12.06 -22.33 11.89
N ARG A 252 -10.82 -22.72 11.56
CA ARG A 252 -9.60 -22.22 12.20
C ARG A 252 -8.91 -21.11 11.41
N GLY A 253 -9.43 -20.73 10.24
CA GLY A 253 -8.91 -19.62 9.45
C GLY A 253 -9.17 -18.29 10.15
N VAL A 254 -8.14 -17.45 10.27
CA VAL A 254 -8.22 -16.17 10.99
C VAL A 254 -7.86 -15.02 10.07
N GLN A 255 -8.69 -13.98 10.08
CA GLN A 255 -8.42 -12.76 9.32
C GLN A 255 -7.47 -11.85 10.11
N ARG A 256 -6.22 -11.72 9.62
CA ARG A 256 -5.25 -10.71 10.07
C ARG A 256 -5.67 -9.32 9.58
N GLY A 257 -4.99 -8.29 10.07
CA GLY A 257 -5.18 -6.92 9.62
C GLY A 257 -4.66 -5.90 10.62
N ASN A 258 -4.27 -4.74 10.12
CA ASN A 258 -3.98 -3.59 10.97
C ASN A 258 -5.29 -2.98 11.52
N ILE A 259 -5.19 -2.42 12.72
CA ILE A 259 -6.29 -1.75 13.43
C ILE A 259 -5.99 -0.27 13.69
N LEU A 260 -5.09 0.32 12.90
CA LEU A 260 -4.80 1.75 12.99
C LEU A 260 -6.01 2.57 12.55
N ASN A 261 -6.13 3.78 13.08
CA ASN A 261 -7.02 4.79 12.53
C ASN A 261 -6.23 6.02 12.06
N LEU A 262 -5.59 5.88 10.89
CA LEU A 262 -4.65 6.88 10.35
C LEU A 262 -5.34 8.10 9.76
N ASN A 263 -6.57 7.97 9.23
CA ASN A 263 -7.23 9.02 8.44
C ASN A 263 -6.31 9.61 7.34
N GLY A 264 -5.52 8.76 6.68
CA GLY A 264 -4.62 9.15 5.59
C GLY A 264 -3.24 9.68 6.02
N ALA A 265 -2.85 9.51 7.29
CA ALA A 265 -1.63 10.10 7.83
C ALA A 265 -0.30 9.41 7.45
N GLY A 266 -0.31 8.24 6.80
CA GLY A 266 0.91 7.46 6.53
C GLY A 266 1.47 6.80 7.79
N ASP A 267 2.79 6.75 7.92
CA ASP A 267 3.47 6.23 9.11
C ASP A 267 2.97 6.95 10.39
N PRO A 268 2.56 6.20 11.44
CA PRO A 268 2.10 6.79 12.69
C PRO A 268 3.08 7.79 13.34
N LEU A 269 4.38 7.72 13.03
CA LEU A 269 5.41 8.54 13.65
C LEU A 269 5.84 9.74 12.82
N THR A 270 5.56 9.78 11.52
CA THR A 270 6.00 10.86 10.61
C THR A 270 4.88 11.49 9.79
N PRO A 271 3.69 11.78 10.36
CA PRO A 271 2.57 12.27 9.56
C PRO A 271 2.87 13.58 8.82
N GLY A 272 2.74 13.57 7.50
CA GLY A 272 2.97 14.69 6.60
C GLY A 272 4.40 14.84 6.08
N TYR A 273 5.33 13.97 6.49
CA TYR A 273 6.73 14.01 6.08
C TYR A 273 7.30 12.60 5.91
N PRO A 274 8.08 12.33 4.85
CA PRO A 274 8.57 10.98 4.59
C PRO A 274 9.46 10.46 5.71
N ALA A 275 9.25 9.20 6.09
CA ALA A 275 9.99 8.43 7.10
C ALA A 275 11.41 8.04 6.64
N ASN A 276 12.17 9.01 6.12
CA ASN A 276 13.57 8.83 5.75
C ASN A 276 14.49 8.71 6.98
N GLU A 277 15.79 8.49 6.73
CA GLU A 277 16.78 8.18 7.78
C GLU A 277 16.98 9.32 8.80
N TYR A 278 16.76 10.57 8.40
CA TYR A 278 16.92 11.75 9.25
C TYR A 278 15.59 12.34 9.73
N ALA A 279 14.47 11.68 9.44
CA ALA A 279 13.14 12.12 9.83
C ALA A 279 13.02 12.21 11.36
N TYR A 280 12.43 13.30 11.83
CA TYR A 280 11.95 13.37 13.21
C TYR A 280 10.78 12.40 13.37
N ARG A 281 10.84 11.54 14.38
CA ARG A 281 9.79 10.57 14.70
C ARG A 281 9.11 10.96 16.00
N ARG A 282 7.79 11.01 15.99
CA ARG A 282 6.98 11.17 17.21
C ARG A 282 7.29 10.04 18.20
N GLY A 283 7.07 10.30 19.49
CA GLY A 283 7.07 9.23 20.49
C GLY A 283 5.84 8.34 20.30
N ILE A 284 5.92 7.07 20.73
CA ILE A 284 4.80 6.10 20.62
C ILE A 284 3.52 6.60 21.29
N THR A 285 3.63 7.38 22.37
CA THR A 285 2.49 8.00 23.08
C THR A 285 1.77 9.07 22.27
N GLU A 286 2.42 9.64 21.26
CA GLU A 286 1.92 10.70 20.38
C GLU A 286 1.69 10.20 18.94
N ALA A 287 1.88 8.90 18.71
CA ALA A 287 1.73 8.26 17.41
C ALA A 287 0.27 8.33 16.95
N VAL A 288 0.08 8.56 15.65
CA VAL A 288 -1.26 8.74 15.07
C VAL A 288 -1.98 7.40 14.99
N GLY A 289 -3.21 7.37 15.49
CA GLY A 289 -4.13 6.26 15.23
C GLY A 289 -3.82 4.93 15.94
N LEU A 290 -2.87 4.90 16.87
CA LEU A 290 -2.62 3.70 17.70
C LEU A 290 -3.82 3.42 18.62
N PRO A 291 -4.28 2.16 18.72
CA PRO A 291 -5.31 1.77 19.67
C PRO A 291 -4.77 1.74 21.10
N SER A 292 -5.64 1.99 22.08
CA SER A 292 -5.27 2.03 23.51
C SER A 292 -5.69 0.80 24.30
N ILE A 293 -6.33 -0.18 23.67
CA ILE A 293 -6.79 -1.43 24.30
C ILE A 293 -6.37 -2.65 23.46
N PRO A 294 -6.04 -3.80 24.06
CA PRO A 294 -5.61 -4.98 23.33
C PRO A 294 -6.69 -5.53 22.40
N VAL A 295 -6.28 -6.04 21.25
CA VAL A 295 -7.15 -6.56 20.19
C VAL A 295 -6.56 -7.84 19.62
N HIS A 296 -7.40 -8.85 19.39
CA HIS A 296 -6.95 -10.10 18.80
C HIS A 296 -8.01 -10.74 17.89
N PRO A 297 -7.62 -11.25 16.71
CA PRO A 297 -8.53 -11.96 15.84
C PRO A 297 -8.56 -13.46 16.16
N ILE A 298 -9.70 -14.11 15.99
CA ILE A 298 -9.87 -15.56 16.17
C ILE A 298 -10.68 -16.19 15.03
N GLY A 299 -10.56 -17.52 14.90
CA GLY A 299 -11.37 -18.33 14.00
C GLY A 299 -12.77 -18.58 14.57
N TYR A 300 -13.74 -18.88 13.70
CA TYR A 300 -15.12 -19.04 14.14
C TYR A 300 -15.37 -20.32 14.96
N TYR A 301 -14.53 -21.35 14.85
CA TYR A 301 -14.60 -22.52 15.75
C TYR A 301 -14.24 -22.18 17.20
N ASP A 302 -13.36 -21.19 17.40
CA ASP A 302 -13.00 -20.75 18.74
C ASP A 302 -14.01 -19.72 19.25
N ALA A 303 -14.54 -18.85 18.38
CA ALA A 303 -15.60 -17.90 18.75
C ALA A 303 -16.87 -18.59 19.28
N GLN A 304 -17.22 -19.78 18.76
CA GLN A 304 -18.38 -20.57 19.22
C GLN A 304 -18.28 -21.05 20.67
N LYS A 305 -17.07 -21.10 21.24
CA LYS A 305 -16.83 -21.62 22.60
C LYS A 305 -16.99 -20.55 23.68
N PHE A 306 -16.99 -19.28 23.29
CA PHE A 306 -17.01 -18.17 24.25
C PHE A 306 -18.43 -17.92 24.77
N LEU A 307 -18.63 -18.23 26.05
CA LEU A 307 -19.90 -18.07 26.76
C LEU A 307 -19.77 -17.32 28.10
N GLU A 308 -18.54 -17.04 28.55
CA GLU A 308 -18.23 -16.62 29.92
C GLU A 308 -17.09 -15.56 29.98
N GLN A 309 -16.43 -15.45 31.14
CA GLN A 309 -15.31 -14.56 31.41
C GLN A 309 -14.07 -15.00 30.63
N VAL A 310 -13.39 -14.03 30.02
CA VAL A 310 -12.21 -14.28 29.19
C VAL A 310 -11.02 -13.46 29.65
N LYS A 311 -9.83 -13.96 29.33
CA LYS A 311 -8.57 -13.26 29.50
C LYS A 311 -7.82 -13.23 28.17
N MET A 312 -7.38 -12.04 27.78
CA MET A 312 -6.56 -11.88 26.58
C MET A 312 -5.08 -11.97 26.98
N HIS A 313 -4.23 -12.46 26.08
CA HIS A 313 -2.79 -12.50 26.28
C HIS A 313 -2.12 -11.91 25.04
N ILE A 314 -1.87 -10.60 25.05
CA ILE A 314 -1.34 -9.88 23.89
C ILE A 314 0.07 -9.37 24.16
N HIS A 315 1.01 -9.87 23.38
CA HIS A 315 2.44 -9.64 23.46
C HIS A 315 3.00 -9.21 22.09
N SER A 316 2.28 -8.39 21.34
CA SER A 316 2.79 -7.79 20.10
C SER A 316 3.74 -6.61 20.39
N ASN A 317 4.74 -6.41 19.53
CA ASN A 317 5.70 -5.33 19.64
C ASN A 317 5.61 -4.42 18.41
N ASN A 318 5.60 -3.11 18.64
CA ASN A 318 5.81 -2.14 17.58
C ASN A 318 7.31 -1.88 17.41
N LYS A 319 7.78 -1.82 16.16
CA LYS A 319 9.20 -1.64 15.84
C LYS A 319 9.35 -0.84 14.55
N VAL A 320 10.22 0.17 14.59
CA VAL A 320 10.65 0.86 13.38
C VAL A 320 11.44 -0.11 12.50
N THR A 321 10.95 -0.33 11.28
CA THR A 321 11.41 -1.36 10.37
C THR A 321 11.54 -0.77 8.97
N ARG A 322 12.60 -1.16 8.26
CA ARG A 322 12.83 -0.69 6.90
C ARG A 322 11.90 -1.39 5.91
N ILE A 323 11.25 -0.61 5.07
CA ILE A 323 10.40 -1.07 3.97
C ILE A 323 10.98 -0.65 2.63
N TYR A 324 10.65 -1.35 1.55
CA TYR A 324 11.21 -1.12 0.22
C TYR A 324 10.15 -1.12 -0.88
N ASN A 325 9.89 0.06 -1.43
CA ASN A 325 9.13 0.22 -2.66
C ASN A 325 10.05 -0.01 -3.87
N VAL A 326 9.56 -0.69 -4.91
CA VAL A 326 10.25 -0.75 -6.21
C VAL A 326 9.64 0.27 -7.15
N ILE A 327 10.43 1.22 -7.64
CA ILE A 327 9.98 2.27 -8.57
C ILE A 327 10.66 2.09 -9.92
N GLY A 328 9.88 1.72 -10.92
CA GLY A 328 10.30 1.58 -12.32
C GLY A 328 9.85 2.75 -13.17
N THR A 329 10.70 3.25 -14.06
CA THR A 329 10.38 4.38 -14.95
C THR A 329 10.50 3.98 -16.41
N LEU A 330 9.45 4.28 -17.20
CA LEU A 330 9.50 4.34 -18.66
C LEU A 330 9.33 5.80 -19.10
N ARG A 331 10.43 6.45 -19.47
CA ARG A 331 10.50 7.87 -19.77
C ARG A 331 9.70 8.22 -21.04
N GLY A 332 8.88 9.26 -20.93
CA GLY A 332 8.10 9.82 -22.03
C GLY A 332 8.96 10.50 -23.09
N ALA A 333 8.55 10.39 -24.35
CA ALA A 333 9.26 10.98 -25.49
C ALA A 333 8.95 12.46 -25.72
N VAL A 334 7.77 12.95 -25.30
CA VAL A 334 7.31 14.32 -25.59
C VAL A 334 7.09 15.12 -24.31
N GLU A 335 6.39 14.54 -23.34
CA GLU A 335 6.06 15.14 -22.04
C GLU A 335 6.69 14.28 -20.92
N PRO A 336 8.03 14.23 -20.81
CA PRO A 336 8.70 13.39 -19.80
C PRO A 336 8.42 13.83 -18.36
N ASP A 337 7.91 15.05 -18.16
CA ASP A 337 7.53 15.66 -16.89
C ASP A 337 6.04 15.50 -16.57
N ARG A 338 5.34 14.56 -17.21
CA ARG A 338 3.96 14.16 -16.87
C ARG A 338 3.91 12.67 -16.57
N TYR A 339 3.28 12.31 -15.46
CA TYR A 339 3.35 10.96 -14.89
C TYR A 339 2.00 10.26 -14.92
N VAL A 340 1.93 9.12 -15.60
CA VAL A 340 0.88 8.12 -15.41
C VAL A 340 1.47 7.02 -14.54
N ILE A 341 0.86 6.77 -13.39
CA ILE A 341 1.39 5.83 -12.40
C ILE A 341 0.53 4.58 -12.39
N LEU A 342 1.15 3.40 -12.53
CA LEU A 342 0.53 2.10 -12.27
C LEU A 342 1.19 1.52 -11.02
N GLY A 343 0.44 1.41 -9.92
CA GLY A 343 0.97 0.99 -8.63
C GLY A 343 0.11 -0.09 -7.98
N GLY A 344 0.76 -1.01 -7.27
CA GLY A 344 0.12 -2.06 -6.48
C GLY A 344 1.06 -2.48 -5.36
N HIS A 345 0.53 -2.94 -4.23
CA HIS A 345 1.38 -3.43 -3.14
C HIS A 345 1.85 -4.86 -3.37
N ARG A 346 2.86 -5.25 -2.60
CA ARG A 346 3.55 -6.53 -2.72
C ARG A 346 3.61 -7.26 -1.38
N ASP A 347 3.72 -6.54 -0.27
CA ASP A 347 3.63 -7.17 1.03
C ASP A 347 2.27 -7.86 1.21
N SER A 348 2.25 -8.97 1.94
CA SER A 348 0.99 -9.63 2.30
C SER A 348 1.09 -10.20 3.71
N TRP A 349 -0.05 -10.49 4.33
CA TRP A 349 -0.06 -11.13 5.65
C TRP A 349 0.62 -12.51 5.68
N VAL A 350 0.48 -13.30 4.61
CA VAL A 350 1.08 -14.65 4.50
C VAL A 350 1.61 -14.82 3.08
N PHE A 351 0.98 -15.65 2.24
CA PHE A 351 1.40 -15.94 0.86
C PHE A 351 0.80 -14.99 -0.18
N GLY A 352 -0.23 -14.23 0.21
CA GLY A 352 -0.92 -13.28 -0.63
C GLY A 352 -1.52 -13.82 -1.93
N GLY A 353 -2.08 -15.04 -1.91
CA GLY A 353 -2.57 -15.73 -3.11
C GLY A 353 -3.57 -14.94 -3.96
N ILE A 354 -4.37 -14.08 -3.34
CA ILE A 354 -5.18 -13.05 -4.01
C ILE A 354 -4.58 -11.68 -3.69
N ASP A 355 -4.67 -11.30 -2.42
CA ASP A 355 -4.22 -10.03 -1.88
C ASP A 355 -2.74 -10.09 -1.46
N PRO A 356 -1.80 -9.44 -2.19
CA PRO A 356 -1.97 -8.69 -3.44
C PRO A 356 -1.42 -9.42 -4.68
N GLN A 357 -0.90 -10.64 -4.55
CA GLN A 357 -0.07 -11.23 -5.62
C GLN A 357 -0.84 -11.46 -6.91
N SER A 358 -2.17 -11.54 -6.87
CA SER A 358 -3.00 -11.58 -8.07
C SER A 358 -2.80 -10.34 -8.96
N GLY A 359 -2.85 -9.13 -8.42
CA GLY A 359 -2.56 -7.93 -9.22
C GLY A 359 -1.08 -7.60 -9.31
N ALA A 360 -0.24 -7.94 -8.34
CA ALA A 360 1.22 -7.81 -8.51
C ALA A 360 1.71 -8.59 -9.75
N ALA A 361 1.17 -9.80 -9.98
CA ALA A 361 1.42 -10.58 -11.19
C ALA A 361 0.90 -9.89 -12.46
N VAL A 362 -0.26 -9.24 -12.41
CA VAL A 362 -0.82 -8.44 -13.53
C VAL A 362 0.07 -7.24 -13.85
N VAL A 363 0.49 -6.47 -12.84
CA VAL A 363 1.43 -5.35 -13.01
C VAL A 363 2.72 -5.85 -13.66
N HIS A 364 3.24 -6.99 -13.19
CA HIS A 364 4.46 -7.57 -13.71
C HIS A 364 4.38 -7.91 -15.20
N GLU A 365 3.26 -8.49 -15.65
CA GLU A 365 3.01 -8.78 -17.07
C GLU A 365 2.78 -7.49 -17.89
N ILE A 366 2.11 -6.48 -17.33
CA ILE A 366 1.96 -5.16 -17.97
C ILE A 366 3.31 -4.50 -18.20
N VAL A 367 4.20 -4.50 -17.19
CA VAL A 367 5.56 -3.95 -17.31
C VAL A 367 6.33 -4.69 -18.39
N ARG A 368 6.23 -6.02 -18.43
CA ARG A 368 6.86 -6.84 -19.46
C ARG A 368 6.39 -6.48 -20.87
N SER A 369 5.08 -6.33 -21.08
CA SER A 369 4.51 -5.94 -22.39
C SER A 369 4.97 -4.55 -22.84
N PHE A 370 4.96 -3.55 -21.94
CA PHE A 370 5.54 -2.23 -22.24
C PHE A 370 7.05 -2.31 -22.54
N GLY A 371 7.78 -3.16 -21.82
CA GLY A 371 9.19 -3.45 -22.07
C GLY A 371 9.44 -4.03 -23.47
N THR A 372 8.60 -4.97 -23.91
CA THR A 372 8.62 -5.51 -25.29
C THR A 372 8.44 -4.39 -26.31
N LEU A 373 7.41 -3.56 -26.17
CA LEU A 373 7.18 -2.43 -27.08
C LEU A 373 8.37 -1.45 -27.11
N LYS A 374 8.97 -1.19 -25.94
CA LYS A 374 10.16 -0.33 -25.86
C LYS A 374 11.35 -0.92 -26.64
N LYS A 375 11.59 -2.23 -26.51
CA LYS A 375 12.64 -2.93 -27.26
C LYS A 375 12.41 -2.88 -28.77
N GLU A 376 11.17 -2.76 -29.20
CA GLU A 376 10.77 -2.57 -30.60
C GLU A 376 10.80 -1.10 -31.06
N GLY A 377 11.33 -0.18 -30.23
CA GLY A 377 11.54 1.23 -30.59
C GLY A 377 10.37 2.16 -30.24
N TRP A 378 9.32 1.67 -29.57
CA TRP A 378 8.23 2.52 -29.12
C TRP A 378 8.57 3.26 -27.81
N ARG A 379 8.03 4.47 -27.65
CA ARG A 379 8.07 5.23 -26.40
C ARG A 379 6.70 5.85 -26.11
N PRO A 380 6.27 5.92 -24.84
CA PRO A 380 5.04 6.63 -24.51
C PRO A 380 5.22 8.13 -24.70
N ARG A 381 4.13 8.85 -24.95
CA ARG A 381 4.15 10.32 -25.01
C ARG A 381 4.58 10.93 -23.68
N ARG A 382 3.97 10.43 -22.59
CA ARG A 382 4.21 10.81 -21.19
C ARG A 382 5.02 9.74 -20.46
N THR A 383 5.64 10.09 -19.34
CA THR A 383 6.35 9.11 -18.52
C THR A 383 5.36 8.19 -17.83
N ILE A 384 5.64 6.89 -17.85
CA ILE A 384 4.91 5.88 -17.06
C ILE A 384 5.80 5.49 -15.88
N LEU A 385 5.25 5.58 -14.67
CA LEU A 385 5.88 5.08 -13.45
C LEU A 385 5.18 3.79 -13.04
N PHE A 386 5.96 2.76 -12.75
CA PHE A 386 5.48 1.51 -12.18
C PHE A 386 5.94 1.44 -10.73
N ALA A 387 5.03 1.08 -9.84
CA ALA A 387 5.34 1.00 -8.42
C ALA A 387 4.90 -0.34 -7.82
N SER A 388 5.82 -0.96 -7.08
CA SER A 388 5.53 -2.08 -6.19
C SER A 388 5.67 -1.59 -4.76
N TRP A 389 4.54 -1.28 -4.13
CA TRP A 389 4.48 -0.72 -2.79
C TRP A 389 4.74 -1.77 -1.71
N ASP A 390 5.28 -1.33 -0.58
CA ASP A 390 5.49 -2.14 0.62
C ASP A 390 4.69 -1.58 1.80
N ALA A 391 4.49 -2.39 2.82
CA ALA A 391 3.73 -2.07 4.04
C ALA A 391 2.34 -1.46 3.80
N GLU A 392 1.64 -1.89 2.74
CA GLU A 392 0.24 -1.53 2.53
C GLU A 392 -0.64 -2.12 3.64
N GLU A 393 -0.40 -3.38 3.99
CA GLU A 393 -1.20 -4.14 4.96
C GLU A 393 -1.13 -3.54 6.37
N PHE A 394 -0.12 -2.69 6.59
CA PHE A 394 0.15 -1.95 7.82
C PHE A 394 -0.40 -0.51 7.81
N GLY A 395 -1.14 -0.10 6.77
CA GLY A 395 -1.80 1.19 6.71
C GLY A 395 -1.38 2.06 5.52
N LEU A 396 -1.18 1.46 4.34
CA LEU A 396 -0.76 2.16 3.12
C LEU A 396 0.62 2.83 3.26
N LEU A 397 1.51 2.30 4.10
CA LEU A 397 2.68 3.05 4.56
C LEU A 397 3.63 3.37 3.39
N GLY A 398 4.08 2.37 2.64
CA GLY A 398 5.05 2.59 1.56
C GLY A 398 4.57 3.54 0.46
N SER A 399 3.30 3.43 0.03
CA SER A 399 2.74 4.34 -0.97
C SER A 399 2.56 5.75 -0.43
N THR A 400 2.16 5.90 0.83
CA THR A 400 1.96 7.20 1.48
C THR A 400 3.29 7.92 1.70
N GLU A 401 4.29 7.25 2.29
CA GLU A 401 5.62 7.85 2.53
C GLU A 401 6.28 8.32 1.22
N TRP A 402 6.13 7.53 0.15
CA TRP A 402 6.65 7.91 -1.16
C TRP A 402 5.90 9.12 -1.74
N ALA A 403 4.58 9.18 -1.54
CA ALA A 403 3.77 10.31 -1.96
C ALA A 403 4.09 11.59 -1.14
N GLU A 404 4.40 11.48 0.15
CA GLU A 404 4.83 12.61 0.98
C GLU A 404 6.17 13.16 0.49
N GLU A 405 7.15 12.29 0.23
CA GLU A 405 8.47 12.66 -0.31
C GLU A 405 8.35 13.37 -1.67
N ASN A 406 7.49 12.85 -2.54
CA ASN A 406 7.36 13.31 -3.93
C ASN A 406 6.16 14.23 -4.16
N SER A 407 5.50 14.68 -3.09
CA SER A 407 4.23 15.44 -3.12
C SER A 407 4.26 16.62 -4.08
N ARG A 408 5.32 17.42 -4.05
CA ARG A 408 5.50 18.59 -4.94
C ARG A 408 5.54 18.20 -6.42
N LEU A 409 6.19 17.08 -6.75
CA LEU A 409 6.26 16.60 -8.12
C LEU A 409 4.92 15.99 -8.55
N LEU A 410 4.33 15.16 -7.70
CA LEU A 410 3.06 14.50 -8.00
C LEU A 410 1.91 15.50 -8.16
N GLN A 411 1.88 16.55 -7.34
CA GLN A 411 0.88 17.60 -7.43
C GLN A 411 0.92 18.35 -8.77
N GLU A 412 2.12 18.63 -9.29
CA GLU A 412 2.32 19.43 -10.51
C GLU A 412 2.38 18.59 -11.80
N ARG A 413 2.71 17.29 -11.67
CA ARG A 413 3.05 16.43 -12.82
C ARG A 413 2.22 15.15 -12.90
N GLY A 414 1.56 14.77 -11.82
CA GLY A 414 0.68 13.60 -11.78
C GLY A 414 -0.52 13.79 -12.71
N VAL A 415 -0.69 12.86 -13.63
CA VAL A 415 -1.84 12.84 -14.56
C VAL A 415 -2.93 11.93 -14.02
N ALA A 416 -2.55 10.70 -13.64
CA ALA A 416 -3.45 9.70 -13.06
C ALA A 416 -2.64 8.65 -12.29
N TYR A 417 -3.27 8.09 -11.26
CA TYR A 417 -2.83 6.88 -10.57
C TYR A 417 -3.82 5.76 -10.84
N ILE A 418 -3.34 4.63 -11.35
CA ILE A 418 -4.10 3.41 -11.58
C ILE A 418 -3.62 2.39 -10.55
N ASN A 419 -4.51 1.97 -9.67
CA ASN A 419 -4.20 0.96 -8.65
C ASN A 419 -4.32 -0.46 -9.22
N ALA A 420 -3.46 -1.36 -8.75
CA ALA A 420 -3.45 -2.77 -9.11
C ALA A 420 -3.09 -3.63 -7.88
N ASP A 421 -4.05 -3.73 -6.98
CA ASP A 421 -4.03 -4.57 -5.79
C ASP A 421 -4.60 -5.96 -6.14
N SER A 422 -5.76 -6.36 -5.61
CA SER A 422 -6.34 -7.66 -5.92
C SER A 422 -7.01 -7.63 -7.30
N SER A 423 -6.63 -8.56 -8.18
CA SER A 423 -7.19 -8.63 -9.53
C SER A 423 -8.39 -9.59 -9.65
N ILE A 424 -8.68 -10.35 -8.59
CA ILE A 424 -9.77 -11.34 -8.59
C ILE A 424 -10.35 -11.58 -7.18
N GLU A 425 -11.49 -10.96 -6.89
CA GLU A 425 -12.27 -11.23 -5.66
C GLU A 425 -13.45 -12.18 -5.90
N GLY A 426 -13.78 -12.43 -7.16
CA GLY A 426 -14.86 -13.30 -7.61
C GLY A 426 -14.93 -13.32 -9.13
N ASN A 427 -15.70 -14.25 -9.69
CA ASN A 427 -15.79 -14.45 -11.15
C ASN A 427 -17.13 -13.98 -11.74
N TYR A 428 -17.87 -13.13 -11.02
CA TYR A 428 -19.18 -12.68 -11.47
C TYR A 428 -19.10 -11.67 -12.61
N THR A 429 -18.46 -10.52 -12.38
CA THR A 429 -18.28 -9.46 -13.38
C THR A 429 -17.19 -8.47 -12.98
N LEU A 430 -16.86 -7.53 -13.86
CA LEU A 430 -15.91 -6.44 -13.60
C LEU A 430 -16.46 -5.47 -12.54
N ARG A 431 -15.55 -4.96 -11.70
CA ARG A 431 -15.81 -3.83 -10.82
C ARG A 431 -14.81 -2.71 -11.10
N VAL A 432 -15.28 -1.47 -11.19
CA VAL A 432 -14.42 -0.29 -11.39
C VAL A 432 -14.83 0.80 -10.42
N ASP A 433 -13.88 1.24 -9.59
CA ASP A 433 -14.01 2.42 -8.74
C ASP A 433 -13.02 3.48 -9.26
N CYS A 434 -13.52 4.63 -9.72
CA CYS A 434 -12.66 5.71 -10.23
C CYS A 434 -13.32 7.09 -10.15
N THR A 435 -12.52 8.14 -10.30
CA THR A 435 -13.02 9.52 -10.45
C THR A 435 -13.86 9.66 -11.73
N PRO A 436 -14.92 10.50 -11.75
CA PRO A 436 -15.75 10.73 -12.94
C PRO A 436 -14.98 11.12 -14.20
N LEU A 437 -13.79 11.73 -14.05
CA LEU A 437 -12.90 12.07 -15.16
C LEU A 437 -12.45 10.85 -15.99
N MET A 438 -12.47 9.64 -15.40
CA MET A 438 -12.06 8.40 -16.06
C MET A 438 -13.22 7.61 -16.65
N TYR A 439 -14.49 7.97 -16.40
CA TYR A 439 -15.65 7.16 -16.83
C TYR A 439 -15.66 6.93 -18.33
N SER A 440 -15.51 7.98 -19.14
CA SER A 440 -15.51 7.82 -20.60
C SER A 440 -14.34 6.96 -21.09
N LEU A 441 -13.17 7.09 -20.47
CA LEU A 441 -12.00 6.26 -20.80
C LEU A 441 -12.29 4.79 -20.50
N VAL A 442 -12.80 4.48 -19.31
CA VAL A 442 -13.16 3.13 -18.88
C VAL A 442 -14.20 2.54 -19.84
N TYR A 443 -15.33 3.22 -20.04
CA TYR A 443 -16.42 2.73 -20.88
C TYR A 443 -15.99 2.49 -22.33
N ASN A 444 -15.21 3.41 -22.91
CA ASN A 444 -14.73 3.26 -24.27
C ASN A 444 -13.73 2.09 -24.37
N LEU A 445 -12.83 1.94 -23.40
CA LEU A 445 -11.88 0.83 -23.39
C LEU A 445 -12.58 -0.52 -23.24
N THR A 446 -13.53 -0.65 -22.32
CA THR A 446 -14.25 -1.91 -22.08
C THR A 446 -15.15 -2.32 -23.25
N LYS A 447 -15.59 -1.37 -24.09
CA LYS A 447 -16.32 -1.67 -25.34
C LYS A 447 -15.43 -2.30 -26.41
N GLU A 448 -14.12 -2.06 -26.34
CA GLU A 448 -13.14 -2.61 -27.27
C GLU A 448 -12.48 -3.91 -26.78
N LEU A 449 -12.63 -4.25 -25.50
CA LEU A 449 -12.09 -5.47 -24.90
C LEU A 449 -13.08 -6.62 -24.99
N GLN A 450 -12.60 -7.83 -25.23
CA GLN A 450 -13.43 -9.04 -25.21
C GLN A 450 -13.78 -9.43 -23.78
N SER A 451 -15.02 -9.88 -23.57
CA SER A 451 -15.46 -10.42 -22.29
C SER A 451 -14.84 -11.80 -22.02
N PRO A 452 -14.32 -12.07 -20.81
CA PRO A 452 -13.93 -13.40 -20.38
C PRO A 452 -15.11 -14.21 -19.79
N ASP A 453 -16.31 -13.63 -19.71
CA ASP A 453 -17.43 -14.24 -19.01
C ASP A 453 -18.10 -15.34 -19.83
N ASN A 454 -18.37 -16.48 -19.18
CA ASN A 454 -19.13 -17.58 -19.79
C ASN A 454 -20.49 -17.09 -20.30
N GLY A 455 -20.84 -17.43 -21.54
CA GLY A 455 -22.08 -16.99 -22.21
C GLY A 455 -21.99 -15.62 -22.88
N PHE A 456 -20.83 -14.96 -22.83
CA PHE A 456 -20.55 -13.69 -23.50
C PHE A 456 -19.46 -13.84 -24.57
N GLU A 457 -19.35 -15.03 -25.17
CA GLU A 457 -18.35 -15.29 -26.21
C GLU A 457 -18.56 -14.35 -27.42
N GLY A 458 -17.50 -13.62 -27.79
CA GLY A 458 -17.56 -12.62 -28.87
C GLY A 458 -18.21 -11.28 -28.50
N LYS A 459 -18.63 -11.10 -27.23
CA LYS A 459 -19.15 -9.84 -26.69
C LYS A 459 -18.05 -9.00 -26.07
N SER A 460 -18.30 -7.70 -25.97
CA SER A 460 -17.42 -6.77 -25.28
C SER A 460 -17.52 -6.93 -23.76
N LEU A 461 -16.44 -6.59 -23.05
CA LEU A 461 -16.42 -6.54 -21.59
C LEU A 461 -17.43 -5.52 -21.04
N TYR A 462 -17.71 -4.45 -21.79
CA TYR A 462 -18.77 -3.50 -21.44
C TYR A 462 -20.16 -4.15 -21.47
N GLU A 463 -20.46 -4.96 -22.48
CA GLU A 463 -21.76 -5.63 -22.58
C GLU A 463 -22.00 -6.58 -21.41
N SER A 464 -21.02 -7.43 -21.07
CA SER A 464 -21.15 -8.35 -19.93
C SER A 464 -21.22 -7.62 -18.59
N TRP A 465 -20.43 -6.57 -18.43
CA TRP A 465 -20.44 -5.73 -17.22
C TRP A 465 -21.78 -5.04 -17.01
N ASN A 466 -22.29 -4.36 -18.05
CA ASN A 466 -23.56 -3.64 -18.00
C ASN A 466 -24.77 -4.57 -17.80
N GLU A 467 -24.72 -5.81 -18.31
CA GLU A 467 -25.81 -6.76 -18.10
C GLU A 467 -25.84 -7.32 -16.66
N LYS A 468 -24.66 -7.63 -16.10
CA LYS A 468 -24.55 -8.28 -14.79
C LYS A 468 -24.61 -7.31 -13.61
N SER A 469 -24.16 -6.09 -13.80
CA SER A 469 -24.15 -5.06 -12.77
C SER A 469 -24.51 -3.70 -13.37
N PRO A 470 -25.78 -3.49 -13.76
CA PRO A 470 -26.23 -2.20 -14.27
C PRO A 470 -26.27 -1.13 -13.16
N SER A 471 -26.01 0.12 -13.53
CA SER A 471 -26.11 1.25 -12.62
C SER A 471 -27.55 1.42 -12.10
N PRO A 472 -27.76 1.55 -10.78
CA PRO A 472 -29.09 1.83 -10.23
C PRO A 472 -29.53 3.29 -10.48
N GLU A 473 -28.59 4.19 -10.79
CA GLU A 473 -28.85 5.62 -10.93
C GLU A 473 -28.98 6.06 -12.39
N PHE A 474 -28.28 5.39 -13.32
CA PHE A 474 -28.19 5.81 -14.71
C PHE A 474 -28.53 4.66 -15.67
N SER A 475 -29.53 4.88 -16.52
CA SER A 475 -29.96 3.88 -17.50
C SER A 475 -28.91 3.64 -18.59
N GLY A 476 -28.59 2.37 -18.86
CA GLY A 476 -27.75 1.95 -19.99
C GLY A 476 -26.24 2.08 -19.77
N ILE A 477 -25.82 2.34 -18.53
CA ILE A 477 -24.42 2.26 -18.09
C ILE A 477 -24.30 1.30 -16.91
N PRO A 478 -23.17 0.57 -16.80
CA PRO A 478 -22.88 -0.27 -15.64
C PRO A 478 -22.68 0.55 -14.37
#